data_AF-A0A4Q8BGK8-F1
#
_entry.id   AF-A0A4Q8BGK8-F1
#
_cell.length_a   1.000
_cell.length_b   1.000
_cell.length_c   1.000
_cell.angle_alpha   90.00
_cell.angle_beta   90.00
_cell.angle_gamma   90.00
#
_symmetry.space_group_name_H-M   'P 1'
#
loop_
_entity.id
_entity.type
_entity.pdbx_description
1 polymer ?
#
loop_
_entity_poly.entity_id
_entity_poly.type
_entity_poly.pdbx_seq_one_letter_code
_entity_poly.pdbx_strand_id
1 'polypeptide(L)' 'MRRDEVEQQADEPVDWSAAQVDTTDRRIRVAYTLSFDSDDKLVQWLEAEAGRRGMNPIELMRDLLGEAYRRAA' A
#
# COMPACT_ATOMS: atom_id res chain seq x y z
N MET A 1 -6.92 27.82 29.39
CA MET A 1 -8.04 27.10 28.77
C MET A 1 -8.46 26.01 29.72
N ARG A 2 -9.70 26.03 30.20
CA ARG A 2 -10.23 25.04 31.16
C ARG A 2 -10.77 23.84 30.38
N ARG A 3 -10.72 22.66 30.98
CA ARG A 3 -11.20 21.40 30.37
C ARG A 3 -12.63 21.51 29.82
N ASP A 4 -13.50 22.18 30.55
CA ASP A 4 -14.91 22.38 30.20
C ASP A 4 -15.11 23.24 28.93
N GLU A 5 -14.16 24.12 28.61
CA GLU A 5 -14.18 24.95 27.39
C GLU A 5 -13.80 24.13 26.15
N VAL A 6 -13.01 23.05 26.32
CA VAL A 6 -12.58 22.17 25.24
C VAL A 6 -13.66 21.14 24.90
N GLU A 7 -14.38 20.63 25.90
CA GLU A 7 -15.49 19.68 25.70
C GLU A 7 -16.67 20.34 24.97
N GLN A 8 -17.00 21.60 25.26
CA GLN A 8 -18.06 22.34 24.52
C GLN A 8 -17.70 22.60 23.06
N GLN A 9 -16.43 22.85 22.76
CA GLN A 9 -15.97 23.09 21.39
C GLN A 9 -15.94 21.81 20.55
N ALA A 10 -15.87 20.64 21.18
CA ALA A 10 -15.89 19.34 20.51
C ALA A 10 -17.30 18.89 20.08
N ASP A 11 -18.35 19.43 20.70
CA ASP A 11 -19.76 19.10 20.42
C ASP A 11 -20.40 20.01 19.36
N GLU A 12 -19.72 21.08 18.93
CA GLU A 12 -20.18 21.90 17.81
C GLU A 12 -19.94 21.18 16.47
N PRO A 13 -20.97 21.01 15.62
CA PRO A 13 -20.78 20.42 14.30
C PRO A 13 -19.82 21.28 13.48
N VAL A 14 -18.72 20.68 13.02
CA VAL A 14 -17.78 21.37 12.13
C VAL A 14 -18.51 21.72 10.82
N ASP A 15 -18.61 23.01 10.52
CA ASP A 15 -19.20 23.50 9.26
C ASP A 15 -18.21 23.29 8.10
N TRP A 16 -18.50 22.29 7.28
CA TRP A 16 -17.73 21.96 6.07
C TRP A 16 -18.27 22.65 4.80
N SER A 17 -19.25 23.56 4.90
CA SER A 17 -19.90 24.17 3.74
C SER A 17 -18.95 24.97 2.83
N ALA A 18 -17.87 25.52 3.41
CA ALA A 18 -16.82 26.23 2.68
C ALA A 18 -15.61 25.36 2.31
N ALA A 19 -15.64 24.06 2.61
CA ALA A 19 -14.51 23.17 2.36
C ALA A 19 -14.34 22.95 0.85
N GLN A 20 -13.12 23.18 0.35
CA GLN A 20 -12.77 22.86 -1.02
C GLN A 20 -12.29 21.41 -1.09
N VAL A 21 -13.08 20.54 -1.72
CA VAL A 21 -12.71 19.13 -1.92
C VAL A 21 -11.86 19.03 -3.19
N ASP A 22 -10.61 18.61 -3.02
CA ASP A 22 -9.75 18.23 -4.15
C ASP A 22 -10.15 16.83 -4.65
N THR A 23 -10.72 16.76 -5.85
CA THR A 23 -11.14 15.52 -6.51
C THR A 23 -10.13 15.02 -7.53
N THR A 24 -8.90 15.57 -7.54
CA THR A 24 -7.86 15.13 -8.47
C THR A 24 -7.52 13.66 -8.19
N ASP A 25 -7.55 12.83 -9.23
CA ASP A 25 -7.13 11.43 -9.13
C ASP A 25 -5.68 11.34 -8.64
N ARG A 26 -5.50 10.92 -7.40
CA ARG A 26 -4.17 10.68 -6.84
C ARG A 26 -3.80 9.23 -7.04
N ARG A 27 -2.62 9.00 -7.63
CA ARG A 27 -2.06 7.65 -7.71
C ARG A 27 -1.71 7.15 -6.32
N ILE A 28 -2.59 6.33 -5.74
CA ILE A 28 -2.32 5.62 -4.49
C ILE A 28 -1.29 4.52 -4.81
N ARG A 29 -0.10 4.60 -4.20
CA ARG A 29 0.87 3.51 -4.20
C ARG A 29 0.75 2.80 -2.86
N VAL A 30 0.26 1.57 -2.87
CA VAL A 30 0.22 0.75 -1.66
C VAL A 30 1.50 -0.08 -1.62
N ALA A 31 2.25 0.06 -0.53
CA ALA A 31 3.38 -0.81 -0.23
C ALA A 31 2.88 -1.97 0.64
N TYR A 32 3.08 -3.19 0.17
CA TYR A 32 2.79 -4.39 0.93
C TYR A 32 4.11 -5.07 1.29
N THR A 33 4.25 -5.45 2.55
CA THR A 33 5.33 -6.32 3.00
C THR A 33 4.80 -7.75 2.99
N LEU A 34 5.52 -8.64 2.31
CA LEU A 34 5.26 -10.07 2.34
C LEU A 34 6.40 -10.73 3.12
N SER A 35 6.04 -11.49 4.14
CA SER A 35 6.98 -12.30 4.90
C SER A 35 6.82 -13.75 4.47
N PHE A 36 7.93 -14.33 4.05
CA PHE A 36 8.05 -15.76 3.79
C PHE A 36 8.90 -16.36 4.90
N ASP A 37 8.68 -17.63 5.23
CA ASP A 37 9.58 -18.34 6.13
C ASP A 37 10.96 -18.45 5.48
N SER A 38 12.03 -18.29 6.25
CA SER A 38 13.40 -18.21 5.71
C SER A 38 13.89 -19.50 5.03
N ASP A 39 13.26 -20.64 5.35
CA ASP A 39 13.51 -21.94 4.71
C ASP A 39 12.59 -22.19 3.51
N ASP A 40 11.83 -21.18 3.08
CA ASP A 40 10.92 -21.31 1.95
C ASP A 40 11.70 -21.41 0.64
N LYS A 41 11.56 -22.56 -0.02
CA LYS A 41 12.11 -22.83 -1.35
C LYS A 41 11.67 -21.79 -2.38
N LEU A 42 10.53 -21.13 -2.13
CA LEU A 42 10.03 -20.05 -2.99
C LEU A 42 10.96 -18.84 -2.99
N VAL A 43 11.49 -18.42 -1.82
CA VAL A 43 12.39 -17.27 -1.72
C VAL A 43 13.70 -17.57 -2.44
N GLN A 44 14.27 -18.74 -2.16
CA GLN A 44 15.52 -19.18 -2.80
C GLN A 44 15.37 -19.27 -4.33
N TRP A 45 14.24 -19.80 -4.81
CA TRP A 45 13.95 -19.84 -6.24
C TRP A 45 13.81 -18.44 -6.84
N LEU A 46 13.11 -17.52 -6.15
CA LEU A 46 12.89 -16.16 -6.62
C LEU A 46 14.21 -15.41 -6.76
N GLU A 47 15.10 -15.50 -5.79
CA GLU A 47 16.43 -14.89 -5.83
C GLU A 47 17.27 -15.44 -6.97
N ALA A 48 17.28 -16.76 -7.16
CA ALA A 48 18.04 -17.40 -8.23
C ALA A 48 17.52 -17.04 -9.63
N GLU A 49 16.20 -17.01 -9.83
CA GLU A 49 15.58 -16.60 -11.09
C GLU A 49 15.83 -15.12 -11.38
N ALA A 50 15.70 -14.26 -10.37
CA ALA A 50 16.00 -12.84 -10.49
C ALA A 50 17.46 -12.61 -10.89
N GLY A 51 18.39 -13.32 -10.26
CA GLY A 51 19.81 -13.30 -10.63
C GLY A 51 20.07 -13.74 -12.07
N ARG A 52 19.40 -14.79 -12.54
CA ARG A 52 19.49 -15.24 -13.94
C ARG A 52 18.96 -14.21 -14.95
N ARG A 53 17.94 -13.44 -14.57
CA ARG A 53 17.33 -12.41 -15.42
C ARG A 53 18.00 -11.04 -15.29
N GLY A 54 18.93 -10.87 -14.35
CA GLY A 54 19.54 -9.57 -14.04
C GLY A 54 18.54 -8.56 -13.49
N MET A 55 17.53 -9.02 -12.75
CA MET A 55 16.44 -8.19 -12.20
C MET A 55 16.45 -8.17 -10.67
N ASN A 56 15.80 -7.18 -10.07
CA ASN A 56 15.53 -7.20 -8.64
C ASN A 56 14.45 -8.28 -8.32
N PRO A 57 14.62 -9.12 -7.27
CA PRO A 57 13.62 -10.12 -6.89
C PRO A 57 12.20 -9.57 -6.67
N ILE A 58 12.08 -8.34 -6.14
CA ILE A 58 10.78 -7.67 -5.92
C ILE A 58 10.14 -7.29 -7.26
N GLU A 59 10.93 -6.85 -8.24
CA GLU A 59 10.42 -6.53 -9.58
C GLU A 59 9.94 -7.79 -10.28
N LEU A 60 10.72 -8.87 -10.24
CA LEU A 60 10.32 -10.17 -10.77
C LEU A 60 9.02 -10.67 -10.11
N MET A 61 8.91 -10.58 -8.78
CA MET A 61 7.70 -10.98 -8.07
C MET A 61 6.47 -10.16 -8.51
N ARG A 62 6.63 -8.84 -8.71
CA ARG A 62 5.54 -7.97 -9.20
C ARG A 62 5.10 -8.36 -10.60
N ASP A 63 6.04 -8.67 -11.49
CA ASP A 63 5.72 -9.10 -12.85
C ASP A 63 4.96 -10.43 -12.86
N LEU A 64 5.41 -11.40 -12.06
CA LEU A 64 4.76 -12.70 -11.89
C LEU A 64 3.33 -12.57 -11.33
N LEU A 65 3.14 -11.73 -10.30
CA LEU A 65 1.81 -11.45 -9.74
C LEU A 65 0.91 -10.76 -10.76
N GLY A 66 1.45 -9.82 -11.54
CA GLY A 66 0.71 -9.14 -12.60
C GLY A 66 0.29 -10.08 -13.73
N GLU A 67 1.15 -11.02 -14.12
CA GLU A 67 0.82 -12.07 -15.09
C GLU A 67 -0.25 -13.02 -14.56
N ALA A 68 -0.14 -13.47 -13.30
CA ALA A 68 -1.13 -14.34 -12.68
C ALA A 68 -2.51 -13.67 -12.63
N TYR A 69 -2.56 -12.40 -12.22
CA TYR A 69 -3.80 -11.62 -12.21
C TYR A 69 -4.44 -11.54 -13.61
N ARG A 70 -3.65 -11.23 -14.65
CA ARG A 70 -4.15 -11.16 -16.03
C ARG A 70 -4.67 -12.49 -16.57
N ARG A 71 -4.17 -13.62 -16.07
CA ARG A 71 -4.65 -14.97 -16.47
C ARG A 71 -5.91 -15.40 -15.72
N ALA A 72 -6.16 -14.82 -14.55
CA ALA A 72 -7.31 -15.14 -13.71
C ALA A 72 -8.55 -14.29 -14.03
N ALA A 73 -8.36 -13.15 -14.71
CA ALA A 73 -9.41 -12.26 -15.21
C ALA A 73 -9.89 -12.70 -16.61
#